data_AF-A0A965LLN2-F1
#
_entry.id   AF-A0A965LLN2-F1
#
_cell.length_a   1.000
_cell.length_b   1.000
_cell.length_c   1.000
_cell.angle_alpha   90.00
_cell.angle_beta   90.00
_cell.angle_gamma   90.00
#
_symmetry.space_group_name_H-M   'P 1'
#
loop_
_entity.id
_entity.type
_entity.pdbx_description
1 polymer ?
#
loop_
_entity_poly.entity_id
_entity_poly.type
_entity_poly.pdbx_seq_one_letter_code
_entity_poly.pdbx_strand_id
1 'polypeptide(L)' 'MALDTVALASASPEVEQPWRELGLKEDEYQRIREILKRRPTSSELAMYSVMWSEHCSYKSS' A
#
# COMPACT_ATOMS: atom_id res chain seq x y z
N MET A 1 9.85 15.41 10.04
CA MET A 1 9.33 14.16 9.44
C MET A 1 10.19 13.84 8.24
N ALA A 2 10.85 12.68 8.21
CA ALA A 2 11.53 12.22 7.01
C ALA A 2 10.47 11.82 5.97
N LEU A 3 10.64 12.25 4.72
CA LEU A 3 9.74 11.88 3.64
C LEU A 3 10.02 10.43 3.24
N ASP A 4 8.98 9.60 3.17
CA ASP A 4 9.08 8.22 2.69
C ASP A 4 9.13 8.22 1.15
N THR A 5 10.32 8.47 0.62
CA THR A 5 10.56 8.55 -0.83
C THR A 5 10.66 7.16 -1.47
N VAL A 6 10.50 7.10 -2.79
CA VAL A 6 10.68 5.87 -3.58
C VAL A 6 12.06 5.23 -3.37
N ALA A 7 13.12 6.03 -3.22
CA ALA A 7 14.46 5.51 -2.97
C ALA A 7 14.56 4.76 -1.63
N LEU A 8 13.96 5.32 -0.56
CA LEU A 8 13.91 4.67 0.75
C LEU A 8 13.01 3.43 0.73
N ALA A 9 11.90 3.48 0.00
CA ALA A 9 11.01 2.33 -0.16
C ALA A 9 11.71 1.15 -0.87
N SER A 10 12.59 1.43 -1.84
CA SER A 10 13.41 0.39 -2.47
C SER A 10 14.53 -0.13 -1.57
N ALA A 11 15.15 0.74 -0.77
CA ALA A 11 16.29 0.40 0.06
C ALA A 11 15.93 -0.31 1.37
N SER A 12 14.66 -0.29 1.79
CA SER A 12 14.22 -0.83 3.08
C SER A 12 12.90 -1.60 2.94
N PRO A 13 12.92 -2.78 2.28
CA PRO A 13 11.72 -3.58 2.00
C PRO A 13 11.11 -4.29 3.22
N GLU A 14 11.86 -4.43 4.31
CA GLU A 14 11.43 -5.05 5.57
C GLU A 14 10.73 -4.09 6.55
N VAL A 15 10.71 -2.78 6.25
CA VAL A 15 10.02 -1.81 7.10
C VAL A 15 8.53 -2.13 7.17
N GLU A 16 8.04 -2.31 8.40
CA GLU A 16 6.64 -2.56 8.67
C GLU A 16 5.79 -1.34 8.30
N GLN A 17 4.60 -1.60 7.74
CA GLN A 17 3.69 -0.55 7.31
C GLN A 17 2.27 -0.82 7.86
N PRO A 18 1.50 0.23 8.18
CA PRO A 18 0.18 0.11 8.81
C PRO A 18 -0.92 -0.26 7.79
N TRP A 19 -0.68 -1.21 6.90
CA TRP A 19 -1.64 -1.59 5.84
C TRP A 19 -2.96 -2.15 6.42
N ARG A 20 -2.90 -2.88 7.54
CA ARG A 20 -4.09 -3.37 8.26
C ARG A 20 -4.96 -2.24 8.80
N GLU A 21 -4.33 -1.22 9.37
CA GLU A 21 -5.02 -0.04 9.92
C GLU A 21 -5.67 0.80 8.83
N LEU A 22 -5.11 0.76 7.62
CA LEU A 22 -5.67 1.37 6.42
C LEU A 22 -6.79 0.54 5.77
N GLY A 23 -7.13 -0.62 6.33
CA GLY A 23 -8.22 -1.47 5.85
C GLY A 23 -7.83 -2.41 4.70
N LEU A 24 -6.55 -2.54 4.37
CA LEU A 24 -6.07 -3.51 3.38
C LEU A 24 -5.98 -4.91 3.98
N LYS A 25 -6.31 -5.92 3.17
CA LYS A 25 -6.04 -7.33 3.45
C LYS A 25 -4.57 -7.64 3.13
N GLU A 26 -4.08 -8.75 3.66
CA GLU A 26 -2.68 -9.16 3.48
C GLU A 26 -2.34 -9.42 2.01
N ASP A 27 -3.24 -10.09 1.29
CA ASP A 27 -3.11 -10.37 -0.14
C ASP A 27 -3.10 -9.10 -0.99
N GLU A 28 -3.90 -8.09 -0.62
CA GLU A 28 -3.89 -6.78 -1.29
C GLU A 28 -2.54 -6.08 -1.10
N TYR A 29 -2.01 -6.07 0.12
CA TYR A 29 -0.68 -5.53 0.39
C TYR A 29 0.42 -6.27 -0.38
N GLN A 30 0.39 -7.61 -0.41
CA GLN A 30 1.35 -8.38 -1.20
C GLN A 30 1.24 -8.06 -2.69
N ARG A 31 0.02 -7.94 -3.22
CA ARG A 31 -0.20 -7.59 -4.63
C ARG A 31 0.33 -6.21 -4.99
N ILE A 32 0.19 -5.23 -4.10
CA ILE A 32 0.81 -3.91 -4.27
C ILE A 32 2.34 -4.04 -4.38
N ARG A 33 2.97 -4.85 -3.50
CA ARG A 33 4.41 -5.11 -3.57
C ARG A 33 4.82 -5.79 -4.87
N GLU A 34 4.03 -6.72 -5.38
CA GLU A 34 4.28 -7.41 -6.64
C GLU A 34 4.19 -6.48 -7.86
N ILE A 35 3.25 -5.53 -7.85
CA ILE A 35 3.09 -4.51 -8.90
C ILE A 35 4.26 -3.54 -8.89
N LEU A 36 4.62 -3.03 -7.71
CA LEU A 36 5.68 -2.02 -7.57
C LEU A 36 7.10 -2.59 -7.61
N LYS A 37 7.26 -3.91 -7.39
CA LYS A 37 8.55 -4.61 -7.21
C LYS A 37 9.39 -4.10 -6.03
N ARG A 38 8.74 -3.47 -5.06
CA ARG A 38 9.29 -2.94 -3.81
C ARG A 38 8.15 -2.77 -2.80
N ARG A 39 8.44 -2.35 -1.57
CA ARG A 39 7.37 -1.86 -0.70
C ARG A 39 6.80 -0.53 -1.24
N PRO A 40 5.50 -0.25 -1.07
CA PRO A 40 4.97 1.09 -1.36
C PRO A 40 5.59 2.12 -0.40
N THR A 41 5.57 3.38 -0.82
CA THR A 41 5.71 4.51 0.09
C THR A 41 4.44 4.69 0.91
N SER A 42 4.52 5.43 2.01
CA SER A 42 3.35 5.73 2.86
C SER A 42 2.21 6.40 2.08
N SER A 43 2.54 7.29 1.14
CA SER A 43 1.55 7.95 0.28
C SER A 43 0.92 7.00 -0.74
N GLU A 44 1.73 6.14 -1.38
CA GLU A 44 1.21 5.12 -2.30
C GLU A 44 0.33 4.12 -1.56
N LEU A 45 0.72 3.70 -0.37
CA LEU A 45 -0.05 2.77 0.45
C LEU A 45 -1.43 3.35 0.82
N ALA A 46 -1.48 4.61 1.24
CA ALA A 46 -2.73 5.32 1.51
C ALA A 46 -3.59 5.49 0.25
N MET A 47 -2.98 5.73 -0.92
CA MET A 47 -3.71 5.79 -2.19
C MET A 47 -4.33 4.45 -2.55
N TYR A 48 -3.56 3.36 -2.46
CA TYR A 48 -4.06 2.01 -2.72
C TYR A 48 -5.15 1.61 -1.74
N SER A 49 -5.00 1.94 -0.45
CA SER A 49 -6.01 1.59 0.56
C SER A 49 -7.36 2.21 0.23
N VAL A 50 -7.41 3.48 -0.18
CA VAL A 50 -8.67 4.13 -0.60
C VAL A 50 -9.21 3.52 -1.88
N MET A 51 -8.35 3.28 -2.88
CA MET A 51 -8.77 2.77 -4.19
C MET A 51 -9.35 1.35 -4.11
N TRP A 52 -8.76 0.49 -3.27
CA TRP A 52 -9.10 -0.93 -3.17
C TRP A 52 -10.02 -1.24 -1.98
N SER A 53 -10.26 -0.28 -1.10
CA SER A 53 -11.27 -0.40 -0.04
C SER A 53 -12.61 -0.87 -0.62
N GLU A 54 -13.26 -1.81 0.07
CA GLU A 54 -14.55 -2.39 -0.32
C GLU A 54 -15.67 -1.35 -0.50
N HIS A 55 -15.50 -0.13 0.04
CA HIS A 55 -16.41 1.01 -0.20
C HIS A 55 -16.26 1.67 -1.59
N CYS A 56 -15.11 1.54 -2.26
CA CYS A 56 -14.92 2.00 -3.64
C CYS A 56 -15.09 0.87 -4.68
N SER A 57 -15.06 -0.39 -4.25
CA SER A 57 -15.62 -1.50 -5.02
C SER A 57 -17.15 -1.54 -4.83
N TYR A 58 -17.84 -0.43 -5.11
CA TYR A 58 -19.23 -0.54 -5.52
C TYR A 58 -19.19 -1.29 -6.86
N LYS A 59 -19.23 -2.62 -6.77
CA LYS A 59 -19.75 -3.44 -7.85
C LYS A 59 -21.02 -2.73 -8.28
N SER A 60 -21.00 -2.18 -9.49
CA SER A 60 -22.21 -2.03 -10.27
C SER A 60 -22.95 -3.38 -10.18
N SER A 61 -24.03 -3.40 -9.43
CA SER A 61 -25.15 -4.33 -9.51
C SER A 61 -26.37 -3.58 -9.00
#